data_AF-A0A5J6PSM7-F1
#
_entry.id   AF-A0A5J6PSM7-F1
#
_cell.length_a   1.000
_cell.length_b   1.000
_cell.length_c   1.000
_cell.angle_alpha   90.00
_cell.angle_beta   90.00
_cell.angle_gamma   90.00
#
_symmetry.space_group_name_H-M   'P 1'
#
loop_
_entity.id
_entity.type
_entity.pdbx_description
1 polymer ?
#
loop_
_entity_poly.entity_id
_entity_poly.type
_entity_poly.pdbx_seq_one_letter_code
_entity_poly.pdbx_strand_id
1 'polypeptide(L)'
;MMDSLILSIAIPVGFLWVFFYWYCAYSIYKKYNTVNSFIDFLFVKNIEANKFIWGIVLNKSTITIEKDYKFYVVKYGVRIFLIIFIILLFKSIFIY
;
A
#
# COMPACT_ATOMS: atom_id res chain seq x y z
N MET A 1 -3.57 11.47 27.99
CA MET A 1 -2.11 11.17 27.98
C MET A 1 -1.79 9.87 27.23
N MET A 2 -2.58 8.80 27.38
CA MET A 2 -2.37 7.56 26.62
C MET A 2 -2.69 7.70 25.11
N ASP A 3 -3.74 8.45 24.75
CA ASP A 3 -4.12 8.65 23.33
C ASP A 3 -3.10 9.48 22.53
N SER A 4 -2.44 10.46 23.16
CA SER A 4 -1.40 11.26 22.51
C SER A 4 -0.13 10.46 22.21
N LEU A 5 0.19 9.47 23.05
CA LEU A 5 1.32 8.56 22.84
C LEU A 5 1.02 7.55 21.71
N ILE A 6 -0.21 7.02 21.68
CA ILE A 6 -0.64 6.10 20.62
C ILE A 6 -0.61 6.80 19.26
N LEU A 7 -1.10 8.04 19.18
CA LEU A 7 -1.12 8.82 17.95
C LEU A 7 0.30 9.16 17.47
N SER A 8 1.21 9.53 18.38
CA SER A 8 2.59 9.88 18.03
C SER A 8 3.42 8.70 17.51
N ILE A 9 3.06 7.46 17.87
CA ILE A 9 3.70 6.24 17.36
C ILE A 9 3.00 5.73 16.09
N ALA A 10 1.66 5.77 16.05
CA ALA A 10 0.89 5.24 14.93
C ALA A 10 1.17 5.99 13.61
N ILE A 11 1.38 7.30 13.67
CA ILE A 11 1.67 8.12 12.48
C ILE A 11 2.99 7.71 11.80
N PRO A 12 4.15 7.68 12.48
CA PRO A 12 5.41 7.19 11.90
C PRO A 12 5.33 5.76 11.38
N VAL A 13 4.69 4.86 12.14
CA VAL A 13 4.51 3.46 11.72
C VAL A 13 3.67 3.37 10.45
N GLY A 14 2.61 4.18 10.36
CA GLY A 14 1.78 4.30 9.16
C GLY A 14 2.58 4.80 7.95
N PHE A 15 3.45 5.80 8.13
CA PHE A 15 4.34 6.25 7.05
C PHE A 15 5.31 5.15 6.61
N LEU A 16 5.98 4.48 7.55
CA LEU A 16 6.86 3.34 7.23
C LEU A 16 6.12 2.25 6.45
N TRP A 17 4.88 1.95 6.85
CA TRP A 17 4.04 1.00 6.14
C TRP A 17 3.72 1.44 4.71
N VAL A 18 3.34 2.71 4.51
CA VAL A 18 3.03 3.26 3.19
C VAL A 18 4.26 3.20 2.28
N PHE A 19 5.45 3.58 2.77
CA PHE A 19 6.68 3.48 1.99
C PHE A 19 7.04 2.04 1.65
N PHE A 20 6.92 1.12 2.62
CA PHE A 20 7.18 -0.30 2.39
C PHE A 20 6.22 -0.91 1.36
N TYR A 21 4.93 -0.54 1.42
CA TYR A 21 3.92 -0.94 0.44
C TYR A 21 4.30 -0.46 -0.97
N TRP A 22 4.61 0.83 -1.13
CA TRP A 22 4.99 1.40 -2.41
C TRP A 22 6.29 0.81 -2.95
N TYR A 23 7.26 0.51 -2.08
CA TYR A 23 8.48 -0.20 -2.45
C TYR A 23 8.18 -1.60 -3.00
N CYS A 24 7.30 -2.37 -2.33
CA CYS A 24 6.88 -3.68 -2.81
C CYS A 24 6.16 -3.56 -4.17
N ALA A 25 5.24 -2.60 -4.30
CA ALA A 25 4.51 -2.34 -5.53
C ALA A 25 5.45 -1.98 -6.70
N TYR A 26 6.41 -1.10 -6.46
CA TYR A 26 7.46 -0.76 -7.42
C TYR A 26 8.29 -1.98 -7.82
N SER A 27 8.74 -2.77 -6.85
CA SER A 27 9.57 -3.94 -7.11
C SER A 27 8.85 -4.98 -7.97
N ILE A 28 7.54 -5.17 -7.78
CA ILE A 28 6.75 -6.06 -8.64
C ILE A 28 6.59 -5.40 -10.00
N TYR A 29 6.17 -4.14 -10.08
CA TYR A 29 5.93 -3.45 -11.33
C TYR A 29 7.16 -3.46 -12.26
N LYS A 30 8.34 -3.16 -11.71
CA LYS A 30 9.63 -3.17 -12.41
C LYS A 30 9.99 -4.53 -12.99
N LYS A 31 9.54 -5.63 -12.37
CA LYS A 31 9.82 -6.99 -12.86
C LYS A 31 9.08 -7.30 -14.17
N TYR A 32 7.93 -6.66 -14.39
CA TYR A 32 7.04 -6.97 -15.52
C TYR A 32 6.87 -5.82 -16.52
N ASN A 33 7.32 -4.60 -16.18
CA ASN A 33 7.18 -3.42 -17.01
C ASN A 33 8.49 -2.63 -17.04
N THR A 34 8.75 -1.93 -18.14
CA THR A 34 9.89 -1.00 -18.24
C THR A 34 9.62 0.21 -17.37
N VAL A 35 10.40 0.38 -16.31
CA VAL A 35 10.36 1.57 -15.46
C VAL A 35 11.78 1.94 -15.04
N ASN A 36 12.16 3.19 -15.23
CA ASN A 36 13.55 3.61 -15.10
C ASN A 36 13.91 3.94 -13.65
N SER A 37 12.94 4.44 -12.87
CA SER A 37 13.16 4.85 -11.49
C SER A 37 11.89 4.73 -10.64
N PHE A 38 12.04 4.88 -9.32
CA PHE A 38 10.90 4.94 -8.41
C PHE A 38 10.03 6.19 -8.66
N ILE A 39 10.66 7.31 -9.02
CA ILE A 39 9.96 8.56 -9.40
C ILE A 39 9.15 8.36 -10.68
N ASP A 40 9.74 7.69 -11.68
CA ASP A 40 9.08 7.35 -12.94
C ASP A 40 7.83 6.50 -12.69
N PHE A 41 7.92 5.50 -11.81
CA PHE A 41 6.78 4.70 -11.36
C PHE A 41 5.70 5.53 -10.65
N LEU A 42 6.08 6.45 -9.76
CA LEU A 42 5.13 7.24 -8.97
C LEU A 42 4.43 8.34 -9.75
N PHE A 43 5.09 8.97 -10.72
CA PHE A 43 4.57 10.18 -11.37
C PHE A 43 4.29 10.00 -12.87
N VAL A 44 5.24 9.43 -13.62
CA VAL A 44 5.15 9.35 -15.08
C VAL A 44 4.28 8.18 -15.51
N LYS A 45 4.56 6.99 -14.96
CA LYS A 45 3.80 5.76 -15.20
C LYS A 45 2.72 5.50 -14.17
N ASN A 46 2.33 6.52 -13.40
CA ASN A 46 1.39 6.40 -12.28
C ASN A 46 0.10 5.65 -12.67
N ILE A 47 -0.50 6.02 -13.80
CA ILE A 47 -1.78 5.46 -14.25
C ILE A 47 -1.63 3.96 -14.59
N GLU A 48 -0.60 3.59 -15.34
CA GLU A 48 -0.33 2.20 -15.73
C GLU A 48 0.06 1.35 -14.52
N ALA A 49 0.92 1.88 -13.66
CA ALA A 49 1.31 1.28 -12.39
C ALA A 49 0.11 1.03 -11.49
N ASN A 50 -0.77 2.02 -11.34
CA ASN A 50 -1.98 1.88 -10.54
C ASN A 50 -2.92 0.83 -11.12
N LYS A 51 -3.15 0.82 -12.44
CA LYS A 51 -3.96 -0.24 -13.09
C LYS A 51 -3.39 -1.63 -12.81
N PHE A 52 -2.08 -1.79 -12.93
CA PHE A 52 -1.39 -3.04 -12.64
C PHE A 52 -1.56 -3.47 -11.18
N ILE A 53 -1.31 -2.57 -10.23
CA ILE A 53 -1.43 -2.82 -8.79
C ILE A 53 -2.89 -3.16 -8.43
N TRP A 54 -3.86 -2.42 -8.95
CA TRP A 54 -5.28 -2.72 -8.73
C TRP A 54 -5.68 -4.07 -9.32
N GLY A 55 -5.07 -4.47 -10.45
CA GLY A 55 -5.18 -5.82 -10.99
C GLY A 55 -4.76 -6.89 -9.97
N ILE A 56 -3.65 -6.67 -9.24
CA ILE A 56 -3.21 -7.57 -8.16
C ILE A 56 -4.21 -7.59 -7.00
N VAL A 57 -4.58 -6.41 -6.49
CA VAL A 57 -5.46 -6.26 -5.31
C VAL A 57 -6.84 -6.90 -5.56
N LEU A 58 -7.37 -6.76 -6.77
CA LEU A 58 -8.68 -7.28 -7.18
C LEU A 58 -8.62 -8.70 -7.75
N ASN A 59 -7.44 -9.32 -7.81
CA ASN A 59 -7.23 -10.63 -8.42
C ASN A 59 -7.69 -10.70 -9.89
N LYS A 60 -7.49 -9.60 -10.61
CA LYS A 60 -7.79 -9.40 -12.04
C LYS A 60 -6.51 -9.17 -12.85
N SER A 61 -5.36 -9.70 -12.41
CA SER A 61 -4.11 -9.55 -13.17
C SER A 61 -4.22 -10.35 -14.47
N THR A 62 -3.83 -9.72 -15.58
CA THR A 62 -3.81 -10.35 -16.91
C THR A 62 -2.57 -11.24 -17.11
N ILE A 63 -1.57 -11.08 -16.25
CA ILE A 63 -0.34 -11.86 -16.26
C ILE A 63 -0.22 -12.72 -15.00
N THR A 64 0.53 -13.83 -15.12
CA THR A 64 0.90 -14.69 -14.00
C THR A 64 2.02 -14.04 -13.18
N ILE A 65 1.67 -13.54 -12.00
CA ILE A 65 2.61 -12.88 -11.08
C ILE A 65 3.09 -13.89 -10.05
N GLU A 66 4.39 -13.87 -9.75
CA GLU A 66 4.99 -14.69 -8.70
C GLU A 66 4.42 -14.31 -7.33
N LYS A 67 3.99 -15.32 -6.55
CA LYS A 67 3.31 -15.12 -5.26
C LYS A 67 4.31 -15.11 -4.10
N ASP A 68 5.24 -14.17 -4.13
CA ASP A 68 6.19 -13.96 -3.04
C ASP A 68 5.60 -13.06 -1.94
N TYR A 69 6.41 -12.73 -0.91
CA TYR A 69 5.96 -11.85 0.17
C TYR A 69 5.55 -10.46 -0.34
N LYS A 70 6.22 -9.91 -1.37
CA LYS A 70 5.91 -8.59 -1.93
C LYS A 70 4.53 -8.61 -2.58
N PHE A 71 4.21 -9.68 -3.31
CA PHE A 71 2.89 -9.89 -3.88
C PHE A 71 1.81 -9.85 -2.81
N TYR A 72 2.01 -10.55 -1.69
CA TYR A 72 1.04 -10.56 -0.60
C TYR A 72 0.91 -9.21 0.12
N VAL A 73 2.03 -8.48 0.30
CA VAL A 73 2.02 -7.10 0.81
C VAL A 73 1.19 -6.20 -0.10
N VAL A 74 1.36 -6.28 -1.42
CA VAL A 74 0.59 -5.46 -2.37
C VAL A 74 -0.87 -5.90 -2.41
N LYS A 75 -1.16 -7.20 -2.45
CA LYS A 75 -2.51 -7.76 -2.53
C LYS A 75 -3.38 -7.37 -1.33
N TYR A 76 -2.82 -7.44 -0.14
CA TYR A 76 -3.57 -7.27 1.11
C TYR A 76 -3.30 -5.94 1.82
N GLY A 77 -2.21 -5.24 1.50
CA GLY A 77 -1.77 -4.06 2.23
C GLY A 77 -2.74 -2.90 2.21
N VAL A 78 -3.45 -2.69 1.09
CA VAL A 78 -4.52 -1.68 1.00
C VAL A 78 -5.68 -2.02 1.93
N ARG A 79 -6.07 -3.31 2.02
CA ARG A 79 -7.17 -3.75 2.89
C ARG A 79 -6.81 -3.58 4.36
N ILE A 80 -5.58 -3.94 4.73
CA ILE A 80 -5.06 -3.75 6.09
C ILE A 80 -5.09 -2.25 6.45
N PHE A 81 -4.63 -1.39 5.55
CA PHE A 81 -4.65 0.06 5.76
C PHE A 81 -6.08 0.59 5.93
N LEU A 82 -7.02 0.17 5.08
CA LEU A 82 -8.43 0.56 5.18
C LEU A 82 -9.06 0.12 6.50
N ILE A 83 -8.81 -1.11 6.94
CA ILE A 83 -9.32 -1.64 8.22
C ILE A 83 -8.80 -0.79 9.39
N ILE A 84 -7.49 -0.51 9.41
CA ILE A 84 -6.88 0.32 10.46
C ILE A 84 -7.49 1.73 10.46
N PHE A 85 -7.62 2.34 9.27
CA PHE A 85 -8.20 3.67 9.12
C PHE A 85 -9.66 3.72 9.62
N ILE A 86 -10.47 2.71 9.27
CA ILE A 86 -11.86 2.58 9.74
C ILE A 86 -11.88 2.45 11.27
N ILE A 87 -11.06 1.58 11.87
CA ILE A 87 -11.01 1.41 13.33
C ILE A 87 -10.67 2.74 14.03
N LEU A 88 -9.71 3.51 13.50
CA LEU A 88 -9.34 4.81 14.05
C LEU A 88 -10.48 5.83 13.95
N LEU A 89 -11.21 5.88 12.83
CA LEU A 89 -12.39 6.73 12.67
C LEU A 89 -13.54 6.33 13.62
N PHE A 90 -13.81 5.03 13.76
CA PHE A 90 -14.82 4.55 14.71
C PHE A 90 -14.45 4.95 16.14
N LYS A 91 -13.18 4.81 16.52
CA LYS A 91 -12.70 5.25 17.83
C LYS A 91 -12.93 6.76 18.04
N SER A 92 -12.73 7.61 17.03
CA SER A 92 -12.97 9.05 17.19
C SER A 92 -14.45 9.42 17.30
N ILE A 93 -15.34 8.65 16.67
CA ILE A 93 -16.79 8.91 16.66
C ILE A 93 -17.45 8.46 17.97
N PHE A 94 -17.02 7.34 18.56
CA PHE A 94 -17.66 6.74 19.75
C PHE A 94 -17.03 7.16 21.08
N ILE A 95 -15.88 7.86 21.07
CA ILE A 95 -15.23 8.41 22.28
C ILE A 95 -15.59 9.90 22.48
N TYR A 96 -16.36 10.48 21.55
CA TYR A 96 -17.03 11.77 21.70
C TYR A 96 -18.51 11.57 22.05
#